data_AF-A0A7X6H1W2-F1
#
_entry.id   AF-A0A7X6H1W2-F1
#
_cell.length_a   1.000
_cell.length_b   1.000
_cell.length_c   1.000
_cell.angle_alpha   90.00
_cell.angle_beta   90.00
_cell.angle_gamma   90.00
#
_symmetry.space_group_name_H-M   'P 1'
#
loop_
_entity.id
_entity.type
_entity.pdbx_description
1 polymer ?
#
loop_
_entity_poly.entity_id
_entity_poly.type
_entity_poly.pdbx_seq_one_letter_code
_entity_poly.pdbx_strand_id
1 'polypeptide(L)' 'MANRKGNKEVTSAKAASAAARVLRDPKASKAAKTAAASALTQRPNRK' A
#
# COMPACT_ATOMS: atom_id res chain seq x y z
N MET A 1 -26.05 -11.08 -3.18
CA MET A 1 -24.60 -10.74 -3.21
C MET A 1 -24.11 -10.67 -1.78
N ALA A 2 -23.09 -11.45 -1.44
CA ALA A 2 -22.62 -11.64 -0.06
C ALA A 2 -22.33 -10.30 0.63
N ASN A 3 -22.88 -10.14 1.84
CA ASN A 3 -22.58 -9.08 2.78
C ASN A 3 -21.10 -9.18 3.20
N ARG A 4 -20.19 -8.68 2.37
CA ARG A 4 -18.81 -8.45 2.78
C ARG A 4 -18.88 -7.25 3.71
N LYS A 5 -18.87 -7.52 5.02
CA LYS A 5 -18.40 -6.58 6.03
C LYS A 5 -16.96 -6.22 5.62
N GLY A 6 -16.84 -5.29 4.68
CA GLY A 6 -15.65 -5.13 3.86
C GLY A 6 -14.48 -4.90 4.77
N ASN A 7 -13.58 -5.85 4.81
CA ASN A 7 -12.34 -5.74 5.54
C ASN A 7 -11.74 -4.43 5.05
N LYS A 8 -11.73 -3.39 5.91
CA LYS A 8 -11.06 -2.12 5.61
C LYS A 8 -9.55 -2.32 5.77
N GLU A 9 -9.03 -3.43 5.24
CA GLU A 9 -7.62 -3.76 5.14
C GLU A 9 -7.06 -2.94 3.97
N VAL A 10 -7.24 -1.63 4.09
CA VAL A 10 -6.60 -0.65 3.25
C VAL A 10 -5.27 -0.36 3.91
N THR A 11 -4.24 -0.16 3.10
CA THR A 11 -2.95 0.28 3.63
C THR A 11 -3.16 1.55 4.45
N SER A 12 -2.92 1.43 5.76
CA SER A 12 -3.10 2.53 6.70
C SER A 12 -2.21 3.71 6.27
N ALA A 13 -2.58 4.94 6.67
CA ALA A 13 -1.80 6.12 6.31
C ALA A 13 -0.31 5.98 6.69
N LYS A 14 -0.02 5.34 7.83
CA LYS A 14 1.34 5.05 8.29
C LYS A 14 2.07 4.07 7.35
N ALA A 15 1.41 2.98 6.96
CA ALA A 15 2.00 2.01 6.04
C ALA A 15 2.22 2.61 4.64
N ALA A 16 1.31 3.46 4.17
CA ALA A 16 1.45 4.17 2.90
C ALA A 16 2.64 5.15 2.92
N SER A 17 2.81 5.90 4.02
CA SER A 17 3.95 6.79 4.20
C SER A 17 5.28 6.03 4.24
N ALA A 18 5.32 4.87 4.91
CA ALA A 18 6.50 4.00 4.91
C ALA A 18 6.81 3.46 3.51
N ALA A 19 5.79 2.97 2.78
CA ALA A 19 5.94 2.51 1.40
C ALA A 19 6.45 3.62 0.47
N ALA A 20 5.95 4.86 0.62
CA ALA A 20 6.42 6.00 -0.15
C ALA A 20 7.91 6.33 0.11
N ARG A 21 8.37 6.15 1.36
CA ARG A 21 9.80 6.29 1.71
C ARG A 21 10.64 5.20 1.05
N VAL A 22 10.18 3.94 1.06
CA VAL A 22 10.87 2.82 0.42
C VAL A 22 11.01 3.02 -1.10
N LEU A 23 10.01 3.60 -1.76
CA LEU A 23 10.10 3.92 -3.19
C LEU A 23 11.14 5.01 -3.50
N ARG A 24 11.31 5.97 -2.59
CA ARG A 24 12.26 7.09 -2.73
C ARG A 24 13.68 6.73 -2.29
N ASP A 25 13.86 5.60 -1.60
CA ASP A 25 15.17 5.18 -1.13
C ASP A 25 16.00 4.56 -2.28
N PRO A 26 17.21 5.10 -2.56
CA PRO A 26 18.09 4.56 -3.60
C PRO A 26 18.71 3.21 -3.23
N LYS A 27 18.80 2.87 -1.94
CA LYS A 27 19.31 1.60 -1.41
C LYS A 27 18.23 0.51 -1.31
N ALA A 28 16.96 0.84 -1.49
CA ALA A 28 15.88 -0.15 -1.43
C ALA A 28 15.94 -1.12 -2.61
N SER A 29 15.94 -2.42 -2.29
CA SER A 29 15.96 -3.52 -3.26
C SER A 29 14.71 -3.52 -4.14
N LYS A 30 14.83 -4.07 -5.36
CA LYS A 30 13.74 -4.18 -6.33
C LYS A 30 12.48 -4.82 -5.73
N ALA A 31 12.64 -5.89 -4.95
CA ALA A 31 11.55 -6.56 -4.25
C ALA A 31 10.83 -5.65 -3.23
N ALA A 32 11.59 -4.85 -2.46
CA ALA A 32 11.03 -3.93 -1.49
C ALA A 32 10.22 -2.82 -2.17
N LYS A 33 10.72 -2.30 -3.30
CA LYS A 33 10.00 -1.31 -4.11
C LYS A 33 8.71 -1.88 -4.70
N THR A 34 8.74 -3.12 -5.20
CA THR A 34 7.54 -3.79 -5.70
C THR A 34 6.49 -3.98 -4.59
N ALA A 35 6.89 -4.46 -3.41
CA ALA A 35 5.98 -4.63 -2.29
C ALA A 35 5.38 -3.30 -1.81
N ALA A 36 6.20 -2.24 -1.75
CA ALA A 36 5.75 -0.89 -1.41
C ALA A 36 4.76 -0.32 -2.43
N ALA A 37 5.00 -0.54 -3.73
CA ALA A 37 4.07 -0.14 -4.78
C ALA A 37 2.72 -0.88 -4.65
N SER A 38 2.75 -2.20 -4.41
CA SER A 38 1.54 -3.01 -4.19
C SER A 38 0.73 -2.54 -2.98
N ALA A 39 1.37 -2.05 -1.93
CA ALA A 39 0.68 -1.46 -0.79
C ALA A 39 -0.01 -0.14 -1.16
N LEU A 40 0.60 0.71 -2.00
CA LEU A 40 -0.04 1.97 -2.41
C LEU A 40 -1.26 1.75 -3.31
N THR A 41 -1.26 0.72 -4.15
CA THR A 41 -2.39 0.41 -5.05
C THR A 41 -3.58 -0.23 -4.32
N GLN A 42 -3.37 -0.82 -3.14
CA GLN A 42 -4.43 -1.35 -2.29
C GLN A 42 -5.25 -0.26 -1.58
N ARG A 43 -4.87 1.03 -1.66
CA ARG A 43 -5.71 2.11 -1.15
C ARG A 43 -6.90 2.30 -2.10
N PRO A 44 -8.14 2.02 -1.68
CA PRO A 44 -9.30 2.21 -2.53
C PRO A 44 -9.40 3.70 -2.86
N ASN A 45 -9.51 3.99 -4.17
CA ASN A 45 -9.83 5.32 -4.65
C ASN A 45 -11.18 5.71 -4.06
N ARG A 46 -11.20 6.58 -3.04
CA ARG A 46 -12.45 7.19 -2.58
C ARG A 46 -12.87 8.19 -3.65
N LYS A 47 -13.75 7.75 -4.55
CA LYS A 47 -14.61 8.66 -5.32
C LYS A 47 -15.66 9.26 -4.40
#